data_AF-A0A5D2HMB2-F1
#
_entry.id   AF-A0A5D2HMB2-F1
#
_cell.length_a   1.000
_cell.length_b   1.000
_cell.length_c   1.000
_cell.angle_alpha   90.00
_cell.angle_beta   90.00
_cell.angle_gamma   90.00
#
_symmetry.space_group_name_H-M   'P 1'
#
loop_
_entity.id
_entity.type
_entity.pdbx_description
1 polymer ?
#
loop_
_entity_poly.entity_id
_entity_poly.type
_entity_poly.pdbx_seq_one_letter_code
_entity_poly.pdbx_strand_id
1 'polypeptide(L)'
;MWEFELIPVYLLLSMWGERNVWGSVFLLIGVLGLSLYGSNEPTLNFETLANQSYPVALEIIFYIGFLIAFAVKSPIIPLHTWLPDTHGEAHYSTCMLLAGILLKMGAYGLVRINMELLPHAHSIFSPWLIIVGTMQIIYAASTSLGIGSITDMGLNGAILQIISHGFIGAELFFLAGTSYDRMRLVYLDEMGRMAVSIPKIFTMFSILSMASLALPGMSGFVAELILFSAPSSYFFDSGPRELFVSISIFLPVIGIGIYPDFVLSLSGEKVETILYNYFYR
;
A
#
# COMPACT_ATOMS: atom_id res chain seq x y z
N MET A 1 2.73 -10.38 19.24
CA MET A 1 2.21 -9.02 19.04
C MET A 1 1.45 -8.87 17.73
N TRP A 2 1.89 -9.48 16.62
CA TRP A 2 1.27 -9.33 15.30
C TRP A 2 -0.23 -9.72 15.21
N GLU A 3 -0.66 -10.81 15.85
CA GLU A 3 -2.08 -11.21 15.87
C GLU A 3 -2.95 -10.28 16.73
N PHE A 4 -2.37 -9.59 17.73
CA PHE A 4 -3.10 -8.60 18.52
C PHE A 4 -3.50 -7.37 17.69
N GLU A 5 -2.79 -7.07 16.59
CA GLU A 5 -3.17 -6.01 15.65
C GLU A 5 -4.34 -6.43 14.76
N LEU A 6 -4.49 -7.73 14.49
CA LEU A 6 -5.65 -8.25 13.79
C LEU A 6 -6.91 -8.13 14.64
N ILE A 7 -6.83 -8.08 15.97
CA ILE A 7 -8.03 -7.96 16.83
C ILE A 7 -8.77 -6.62 16.59
N PRO A 8 -8.14 -5.43 16.63
CA PRO A 8 -8.76 -4.19 16.22
C PRO A 8 -9.27 -4.23 14.78
N VAL A 9 -8.50 -4.77 13.84
CA VAL A 9 -8.90 -4.86 12.42
C VAL A 9 -10.09 -5.77 12.23
N TYR A 10 -10.13 -6.90 12.92
CA TYR A 10 -11.20 -7.88 12.83
C TYR A 10 -12.45 -7.35 13.50
N LEU A 11 -12.33 -6.62 14.61
CA LEU A 11 -13.45 -5.91 15.21
C LEU A 11 -13.99 -4.84 14.24
N LEU A 12 -13.11 -4.01 13.68
CA LEU A 12 -13.47 -2.96 12.71
C LEU A 12 -14.08 -3.54 11.41
N LEU A 13 -13.51 -4.61 10.85
CA LEU A 13 -14.07 -5.30 9.68
C LEU A 13 -15.36 -6.05 10.04
N SER A 14 -15.45 -6.73 11.18
CA SER A 14 -16.69 -7.42 11.58
C SER A 14 -17.87 -6.46 11.79
N MET A 15 -17.58 -5.18 12.06
CA MET A 15 -18.58 -4.11 12.17
C MET A 15 -18.99 -3.50 10.82
N TRP A 16 -18.12 -3.55 9.78
CA TRP A 16 -18.27 -2.75 8.54
C TRP A 16 -17.74 -3.43 7.25
N GLY A 17 -17.54 -4.76 7.21
CA GLY A 17 -16.97 -5.43 6.04
C GLY A 17 -16.96 -6.96 6.12
N GLU A 18 -17.66 -7.62 5.22
CA GLU A 18 -17.70 -9.09 5.14
C GLU A 18 -16.35 -9.72 4.65
N ARG A 19 -15.98 -10.85 5.28
CA ARG A 19 -15.62 -12.14 4.62
C ARG A 19 -14.21 -12.57 4.22
N ASN A 20 -13.10 -12.01 4.70
CA ASN A 20 -11.77 -12.55 4.36
C ASN A 20 -11.03 -13.24 5.53
N VAL A 21 -11.58 -14.36 6.02
CA VAL A 21 -10.97 -15.24 7.05
C VAL A 21 -9.79 -16.05 6.51
N TRP A 22 -9.72 -16.23 5.19
CA TRP A 22 -8.71 -17.07 4.55
C TRP A 22 -7.29 -16.63 4.88
N GLY A 23 -7.02 -15.32 4.92
CA GLY A 23 -5.67 -14.82 5.18
C GLY A 23 -5.13 -15.19 6.57
N SER A 24 -5.96 -15.09 7.61
CA SER A 24 -5.54 -15.46 8.97
C SER A 24 -5.39 -16.97 9.15
N VAL A 25 -6.24 -17.77 8.48
CA VAL A 25 -6.15 -19.24 8.50
C VAL A 25 -4.84 -19.71 7.86
N PHE A 26 -4.48 -19.20 6.68
CA PHE A 26 -3.25 -19.58 6.01
C PHE A 26 -2.00 -19.17 6.80
N LEU A 27 -2.04 -18.01 7.46
CA LEU A 27 -0.94 -17.59 8.31
C LEU A 27 -0.79 -18.49 9.54
N LEU A 28 -1.88 -18.80 10.23
CA LEU A 28 -1.86 -19.68 11.39
C LEU A 28 -1.30 -21.07 11.03
N ILE A 29 -1.78 -21.64 9.92
CA ILE A 29 -1.29 -22.94 9.43
C ILE A 29 0.20 -22.87 9.08
N GLY A 30 0.65 -21.78 8.44
CA GLY A 30 2.07 -21.59 8.12
C GLY A 30 2.95 -21.49 9.36
N VAL A 31 2.55 -20.67 10.35
CA VAL A 31 3.31 -20.48 11.59
C VAL A 31 3.35 -21.76 12.41
N LEU A 32 2.21 -22.46 12.58
CA LEU A 32 2.16 -23.74 13.29
C LEU A 32 2.93 -24.82 12.53
N GLY A 33 2.84 -24.85 11.21
CA GLY A 33 3.56 -25.79 10.37
C GLY A 33 5.07 -25.64 10.51
N LEU A 34 5.58 -24.40 10.54
CA LEU A 34 6.99 -24.11 10.80
C LEU A 34 7.38 -24.46 12.24
N SER A 35 6.57 -24.11 13.24
CA SER A 35 6.91 -24.31 14.65
C SER A 35 6.97 -25.78 15.06
N LEU A 36 6.14 -26.62 14.44
CA LEU A 36 6.07 -28.06 14.69
C LEU A 36 7.06 -28.87 13.84
N TYR A 37 7.76 -28.23 12.90
CA TYR A 37 8.65 -28.93 11.99
C TYR A 37 10.01 -29.23 12.65
N GLY A 38 10.39 -30.51 12.67
CA GLY A 38 11.75 -30.94 12.99
C GLY A 38 12.16 -30.91 14.47
N SER A 39 11.31 -30.40 15.38
CA SER A 39 11.55 -30.39 16.82
C SER A 39 10.41 -31.07 17.60
N ASN A 40 10.75 -31.73 18.71
CA ASN A 40 9.77 -32.31 19.63
C ASN A 40 9.04 -31.25 20.46
N GLU A 41 9.64 -30.05 20.58
CA GLU A 41 9.04 -28.90 21.25
C GLU A 41 8.80 -27.78 20.23
N PRO A 42 7.55 -27.26 20.14
CA PRO A 42 7.25 -26.18 19.22
C PRO A 42 7.94 -24.88 19.64
N THR A 43 8.61 -24.22 18.70
CA THR A 43 9.25 -22.91 18.90
C THR A 43 8.69 -21.87 17.95
N LEU A 44 8.39 -20.67 18.48
CA LEU A 44 8.01 -19.49 17.71
C LEU A 44 9.14 -18.43 17.69
N ASN A 45 10.35 -18.81 18.13
CA ASN A 45 11.48 -17.90 18.09
C ASN A 45 11.96 -17.76 16.65
N PHE A 46 11.82 -16.55 16.10
CA PHE A 46 12.14 -16.22 14.72
C PHE A 46 13.58 -16.55 14.35
N GLU A 47 14.54 -16.28 15.25
CA GLU A 47 15.96 -16.59 15.00
C GLU A 47 16.20 -18.09 14.86
N THR A 48 15.49 -18.91 15.64
CA THR A 48 15.60 -20.37 15.55
C THR A 48 14.98 -20.91 14.26
N LEU A 49 13.86 -20.33 13.82
CA LEU A 49 13.15 -20.74 12.61
C LEU A 49 13.90 -20.31 11.34
N ALA A 50 14.46 -19.10 11.32
CA ALA A 50 15.21 -18.60 10.16
C ALA A 50 16.53 -19.36 9.92
N ASN A 51 17.13 -19.91 10.99
CA ASN A 51 18.35 -20.70 10.89
C ASN A 51 18.09 -22.20 10.63
N GLN A 52 16.82 -22.63 10.56
CA GLN A 52 16.45 -24.01 10.33
C GLN A 52 16.38 -24.32 8.82
N SER A 53 16.93 -25.47 8.42
CA SER A 53 16.87 -25.91 7.03
C SER A 53 15.59 -26.69 6.74
N TYR A 54 14.77 -26.21 5.80
CA TYR A 54 13.57 -26.88 5.33
C TYR A 54 13.80 -27.53 3.95
N PRO A 55 13.19 -28.69 3.66
CA PRO A 55 13.13 -29.20 2.29
C PRO A 55 12.40 -28.20 1.38
N VAL A 56 12.94 -27.97 0.18
CA VAL A 56 12.41 -26.96 -0.77
C VAL A 56 10.91 -27.12 -1.03
N ALA A 57 10.40 -28.34 -1.13
CA ALA A 57 8.98 -28.60 -1.35
C ALA A 57 8.10 -28.05 -0.20
N LEU A 58 8.57 -28.19 1.04
CA LEU A 58 7.86 -27.72 2.23
C LEU A 58 8.00 -26.22 2.41
N GLU A 59 9.16 -25.66 2.06
CA GLU A 59 9.40 -24.22 1.98
C GLU A 59 8.42 -23.54 0.98
N ILE A 60 8.24 -24.13 -0.20
CA ILE A 60 7.28 -23.65 -1.22
C ILE A 60 5.84 -23.65 -0.69
N ILE A 61 5.42 -24.71 0.01
CA ILE A 61 4.07 -24.82 0.57
C ILE A 61 3.81 -23.71 1.58
N PHE A 62 4.72 -23.51 2.54
CA PHE A 62 4.59 -22.43 3.51
C PHE A 62 4.68 -21.06 2.85
N TYR A 63 5.57 -20.90 1.88
CA TYR A 63 5.71 -19.65 1.13
C TYR A 63 4.39 -19.25 0.47
N ILE A 64 3.72 -20.17 -0.23
CA ILE A 64 2.42 -19.91 -0.88
C ILE A 64 1.35 -19.58 0.18
N GLY A 65 1.31 -20.30 1.31
CA GLY A 65 0.38 -20.02 2.39
C GLY A 65 0.54 -18.60 2.94
N PHE A 66 1.78 -18.21 3.28
CA PHE A 66 2.07 -16.85 3.71
C PHE A 66 1.83 -15.81 2.62
N LEU A 67 2.15 -16.15 1.36
CA LEU A 67 1.91 -15.25 0.23
C LEU A 67 0.43 -14.93 0.09
N ILE A 68 -0.46 -15.93 0.19
CA ILE A 68 -1.92 -15.70 0.15
C ILE A 68 -2.35 -14.85 1.35
N ALA A 69 -1.85 -15.17 2.55
CA ALA A 69 -2.18 -14.42 3.76
C ALA A 69 -1.81 -12.94 3.65
N PHE A 70 -0.61 -12.65 3.19
CA PHE A 70 -0.15 -11.28 3.01
C PHE A 70 -0.76 -10.62 1.79
N ALA A 71 -1.03 -11.34 0.70
CA ALA A 71 -1.68 -10.80 -0.50
C ALA A 71 -3.10 -10.29 -0.21
N VAL A 72 -3.88 -11.01 0.62
CA VAL A 72 -5.18 -10.51 1.09
C VAL A 72 -5.01 -9.21 1.88
N LYS A 73 -3.96 -9.11 2.71
CA LYS A 73 -3.72 -7.97 3.61
C LYS A 73 -3.07 -6.75 2.93
N SER A 74 -2.22 -6.96 1.92
CA SER A 74 -1.53 -5.92 1.13
C SER A 74 -2.24 -5.65 -0.21
N PRO A 75 -3.58 -5.67 -0.20
CA PRO A 75 -4.52 -5.83 -1.31
C PRO A 75 -3.87 -6.10 -2.68
N ILE A 76 -3.29 -7.29 -2.86
CA ILE A 76 -2.70 -7.71 -4.14
C ILE A 76 -3.80 -8.29 -5.02
N ILE A 77 -3.81 -7.95 -6.31
CA ILE A 77 -4.71 -8.43 -7.35
C ILE A 77 -4.62 -9.95 -7.40
N PRO A 78 -5.76 -10.64 -7.38
CA PRO A 78 -7.14 -10.13 -7.48
C PRO A 78 -7.84 -9.86 -6.14
N LEU A 79 -7.13 -9.91 -5.01
CA LEU A 79 -7.66 -9.94 -3.64
C LEU A 79 -7.86 -8.54 -3.03
N HIS A 80 -7.86 -7.47 -3.83
CA HIS A 80 -7.95 -6.07 -3.37
C HIS A 80 -9.38 -5.53 -3.24
N THR A 81 -10.39 -6.27 -3.69
CA THR A 81 -11.78 -5.79 -3.84
C THR A 81 -12.43 -5.37 -2.52
N TRP A 82 -11.97 -5.88 -1.38
CA TRP A 82 -12.50 -5.51 -0.07
C TRP A 82 -12.10 -4.08 0.37
N LEU A 83 -11.02 -3.53 -0.21
CA LEU A 83 -10.43 -2.28 0.24
C LEU A 83 -11.32 -1.05 -0.03
N PRO A 84 -11.88 -0.84 -1.24
CA PRO A 84 -12.77 0.29 -1.52
C PRO A 84 -14.03 0.27 -0.65
N ASP A 85 -14.65 -0.91 -0.49
CA ASP A 85 -15.85 -1.10 0.34
C ASP A 85 -15.56 -0.71 1.80
N THR A 86 -14.44 -1.21 2.34
CA THR A 86 -14.02 -0.90 3.72
C THR A 86 -13.76 0.59 3.92
N HIS A 87 -13.14 1.27 2.95
CA HIS A 87 -12.90 2.72 3.04
C HIS A 87 -14.18 3.54 2.90
N GLY A 88 -15.18 3.05 2.15
CA GLY A 88 -16.48 3.71 2.01
C GLY A 88 -17.34 3.62 3.27
N GLU A 89 -17.23 2.52 4.02
CA GLU A 89 -18.06 2.27 5.21
C GLU A 89 -17.41 2.70 6.53
N ALA A 90 -16.08 2.65 6.63
CA ALA A 90 -15.38 2.88 7.89
C ALA A 90 -15.26 4.38 8.25
N HIS A 91 -15.25 4.67 9.56
CA HIS A 91 -14.95 6.01 10.07
C HIS A 91 -13.53 6.45 9.65
N TYR A 92 -13.34 7.74 9.36
CA TYR A 92 -12.06 8.26 8.84
C TYR A 92 -10.85 7.97 9.76
N SER A 93 -11.05 7.90 11.09
CA SER A 93 -10.00 7.50 12.03
C SER A 93 -9.57 6.04 11.86
N THR A 94 -10.53 5.17 11.49
CA THR A 94 -10.27 3.79 11.13
C THR A 94 -9.55 3.72 9.80
N CYS A 95 -9.99 4.48 8.79
CA CYS A 95 -9.31 4.57 7.50
C CYS A 95 -7.87 5.07 7.64
N MET A 96 -7.61 6.02 8.56
CA MET A 96 -6.27 6.49 8.89
C MET A 96 -5.37 5.36 9.44
N LEU A 97 -5.87 4.56 10.39
CA LEU A 97 -5.11 3.42 10.92
C LEU A 97 -4.92 2.31 9.87
N LEU A 98 -5.97 2.04 9.08
CA LEU A 98 -5.97 1.07 7.99
C LEU A 98 -4.90 1.43 6.96
N ALA A 99 -4.96 2.65 6.44
CA ALA A 99 -4.00 3.16 5.48
C ALA A 99 -2.60 3.30 6.09
N GLY A 100 -2.46 3.84 7.30
CA GLY A 100 -1.16 4.16 7.88
C GLY A 100 -0.34 2.94 8.30
N ILE A 101 -0.99 1.96 8.92
CA ILE A 101 -0.30 0.85 9.60
C ILE A 101 -0.69 -0.49 8.97
N LEU A 102 -1.98 -0.76 8.86
CA LEU A 102 -2.47 -2.13 8.67
C LEU A 102 -2.15 -2.70 7.28
N LEU A 103 -2.28 -1.89 6.23
CA LEU A 103 -1.89 -2.28 4.88
C LEU A 103 -0.37 -2.45 4.74
N LYS A 104 0.42 -1.66 5.50
CA LYS A 104 1.88 -1.67 5.45
C LYS A 104 2.48 -2.91 6.12
N MET A 105 1.81 -3.40 7.16
CA MET A 105 2.19 -4.63 7.83
C MET A 105 2.07 -5.88 6.94
N GLY A 106 1.25 -5.86 5.89
CA GLY A 106 1.20 -6.93 4.89
C GLY A 106 2.49 -7.03 4.06
N ALA A 107 2.95 -5.89 3.52
CA ALA A 107 4.21 -5.82 2.79
C ALA A 107 5.43 -6.12 3.68
N TYR A 108 5.44 -5.60 4.91
CA TYR A 108 6.46 -5.95 5.90
C TYR A 108 6.48 -7.45 6.21
N GLY A 109 5.31 -8.09 6.29
CA GLY A 109 5.19 -9.54 6.45
C GLY A 109 5.80 -10.33 5.31
N LEU A 110 5.62 -9.89 4.06
CA LEU A 110 6.28 -10.50 2.89
C LEU A 110 7.80 -10.38 2.98
N VAL A 111 8.34 -9.25 3.42
CA VAL A 111 9.79 -9.09 3.56
C VAL A 111 10.31 -9.98 4.70
N ARG A 112 9.70 -9.92 5.89
CA ARG A 112 10.23 -10.63 7.06
C ARG A 112 9.95 -12.13 7.07
N ILE A 113 8.83 -12.58 6.53
CA ILE A 113 8.48 -14.00 6.57
C ILE A 113 8.84 -14.67 5.24
N ASN A 114 8.32 -14.16 4.12
CA ASN A 114 8.56 -14.82 2.84
C ASN A 114 10.01 -14.69 2.38
N MET A 115 10.64 -13.52 2.51
CA MET A 115 12.01 -13.31 2.03
C MET A 115 13.08 -13.73 3.05
N GLU A 116 12.97 -13.32 4.32
CA GLU A 116 14.02 -13.64 5.31
C GLU A 116 13.94 -15.08 5.86
N LEU A 117 12.74 -15.64 6.06
CA LEU A 117 12.57 -16.97 6.67
C LEU A 117 12.52 -18.10 5.63
N LEU A 118 12.08 -17.81 4.39
CA LEU A 118 11.93 -18.79 3.30
C LEU A 118 12.71 -18.36 2.03
N PRO A 119 14.05 -18.21 2.10
CA PRO A 119 14.84 -17.57 1.07
C PRO A 119 14.95 -18.36 -0.25
N HIS A 120 14.97 -19.69 -0.21
CA HIS A 120 15.05 -20.50 -1.43
C HIS A 120 13.74 -20.42 -2.20
N ALA A 121 12.60 -20.55 -1.51
CA ALA A 121 11.28 -20.36 -2.13
C ALA A 121 11.13 -18.93 -2.66
N HIS A 122 11.60 -17.93 -1.91
CA HIS A 122 11.57 -16.53 -2.36
C HIS A 122 12.33 -16.31 -3.66
N SER A 123 13.51 -16.90 -3.82
CA SER A 123 14.30 -16.78 -5.06
C SER A 123 13.54 -17.30 -6.30
N ILE A 124 12.70 -18.32 -6.12
CA ILE A 124 11.88 -18.91 -7.19
C ILE A 124 10.67 -18.01 -7.52
N PHE A 125 10.03 -17.45 -6.50
CA PHE A 125 8.82 -16.62 -6.67
C PHE A 125 9.09 -15.14 -6.95
N SER A 126 10.30 -14.64 -6.70
CA SER A 126 10.66 -13.24 -6.90
C SER A 126 10.32 -12.69 -8.30
N PRO A 127 10.63 -13.39 -9.42
CA PRO A 127 10.24 -12.92 -10.76
C PRO A 127 8.72 -12.77 -10.93
N TRP A 128 7.94 -13.66 -10.33
CA TRP A 128 6.47 -13.62 -10.39
C TRP A 128 5.90 -12.47 -9.57
N LEU A 129 6.47 -12.20 -8.39
CA LEU A 129 6.06 -11.07 -7.55
C LEU A 129 6.34 -9.73 -8.21
N ILE A 130 7.42 -9.64 -8.99
CA ILE A 130 7.68 -8.46 -9.82
C ILE A 130 6.55 -8.28 -10.84
N ILE A 131 6.16 -9.33 -11.56
CA ILE A 131 5.08 -9.26 -12.57
C ILE A 131 3.73 -8.90 -11.92
N VAL A 132 3.37 -9.52 -10.80
CA VAL A 132 2.11 -9.22 -10.11
C VAL A 132 2.15 -7.80 -9.54
N GLY A 133 3.27 -7.38 -8.97
CA GLY A 133 3.48 -6.01 -8.52
C GLY A 133 3.37 -4.99 -9.66
N THR A 134 3.90 -5.30 -10.86
CA THR A 134 3.79 -4.40 -12.01
C THR A 134 2.34 -4.26 -12.43
N MET A 135 1.60 -5.38 -12.52
CA MET A 135 0.17 -5.36 -12.81
C MET A 135 -0.63 -4.63 -11.74
N GLN A 136 -0.30 -4.82 -10.45
CA GLN A 136 -0.91 -4.13 -9.32
C GLN A 136 -0.85 -2.62 -9.47
N ILE A 137 0.33 -2.11 -9.78
CA ILE A 137 0.60 -0.69 -9.89
C ILE A 137 -0.11 -0.13 -11.12
N ILE A 138 0.04 -0.78 -12.29
CA ILE A 138 -0.65 -0.37 -13.52
C ILE A 138 -2.17 -0.28 -13.29
N TYR A 139 -2.72 -1.20 -12.51
CA TYR A 139 -4.14 -1.25 -12.18
C TYR A 139 -4.56 -0.25 -11.08
N ALA A 140 -3.80 -0.13 -9.99
CA ALA A 140 -4.19 0.63 -8.79
C ALA A 140 -3.90 2.12 -8.91
N ALA A 141 -2.72 2.46 -9.42
CA ALA A 141 -2.32 3.82 -9.69
C ALA A 141 -0.98 3.73 -10.40
N SER A 142 -0.97 4.25 -11.60
CA SER A 142 0.20 4.72 -12.29
C SER A 142 1.32 5.36 -11.41
N THR A 143 2.19 4.58 -10.74
CA THR A 143 3.55 4.94 -10.20
C THR A 143 4.28 3.80 -9.46
N SER A 144 5.56 3.60 -9.83
CA SER A 144 6.74 3.08 -9.10
C SER A 144 6.74 1.69 -8.42
N LEU A 145 7.60 0.82 -8.97
CA LEU A 145 7.98 -0.49 -8.44
C LEU A 145 9.23 -0.41 -7.57
N GLY A 146 9.18 -1.07 -6.43
CA GLY A 146 9.97 -2.29 -6.38
C GLY A 146 9.96 -3.06 -5.07
N ILE A 147 9.59 -4.30 -5.24
CA ILE A 147 9.83 -5.39 -4.31
C ILE A 147 10.32 -6.50 -5.23
N GLY A 148 11.63 -6.65 -5.37
CA GLY A 148 12.20 -7.59 -6.33
C GLY A 148 13.73 -7.63 -6.39
N SER A 149 14.41 -6.57 -5.96
CA SER A 149 15.86 -6.62 -5.77
C SER A 149 16.16 -7.27 -4.41
N ILE A 150 16.94 -8.36 -4.41
CA ILE A 150 17.50 -9.01 -3.20
C ILE A 150 18.65 -8.16 -2.60
N THR A 151 18.88 -6.93 -3.10
CA THR A 151 19.95 -6.06 -2.62
C THR A 151 19.51 -5.24 -1.41
N ASP A 152 20.44 -4.99 -0.49
CA ASP A 152 20.23 -4.12 0.67
C ASP A 152 19.73 -2.73 0.26
N MET A 153 20.17 -2.24 -0.91
CA MET A 153 19.72 -0.96 -1.45
C MET A 153 18.23 -0.98 -1.81
N GLY A 154 17.75 -2.00 -2.54
CA GLY A 154 16.33 -2.11 -2.89
C GLY A 154 15.44 -2.37 -1.68
N LEU A 155 15.90 -3.14 -0.70
CA LEU A 155 15.20 -3.33 0.58
C LEU A 155 15.02 -2.01 1.32
N ASN A 156 16.09 -1.22 1.44
CA ASN A 156 16.03 0.09 2.10
C ASN A 156 15.07 1.05 1.36
N GLY A 157 15.08 1.05 0.03
CA GLY A 157 14.13 1.83 -0.78
C GLY A 157 12.68 1.39 -0.56
N ALA A 158 12.42 0.08 -0.55
CA ALA A 158 11.08 -0.47 -0.29
C ALA A 158 10.58 -0.13 1.12
N ILE A 159 11.43 -0.26 2.15
CA ILE A 159 11.09 0.12 3.52
C ILE A 159 10.78 1.61 3.61
N LEU A 160 11.61 2.47 2.99
CA LEU A 160 11.37 3.91 2.98
C LEU A 160 10.04 4.25 2.28
N GLN A 161 9.70 3.57 1.18
CA GLN A 161 8.43 3.77 0.48
C GLN A 161 7.24 3.35 1.34
N ILE A 162 7.34 2.18 1.99
CA ILE A 162 6.29 1.65 2.89
C ILE A 162 6.00 2.66 4.02
N ILE A 163 7.05 3.19 4.65
CA ILE A 163 6.94 4.17 5.74
C ILE A 163 6.36 5.48 5.21
N SER A 164 6.94 6.03 4.15
CA SER A 164 6.52 7.31 3.54
C SER A 164 5.05 7.27 3.12
N HIS A 165 4.66 6.25 2.34
CA HIS A 165 3.28 6.05 1.91
C HIS A 165 2.33 5.75 3.09
N GLY A 166 2.86 5.23 4.21
CA GLY A 166 2.16 5.06 5.48
C GLY A 166 1.70 6.39 6.04
N PHE A 167 2.65 7.28 6.29
CA PHE A 167 2.38 8.61 6.83
C PHE A 167 1.49 9.44 5.91
N ILE A 168 1.82 9.51 4.62
CA ILE A 168 1.04 10.32 3.65
C ILE A 168 -0.41 9.82 3.58
N GLY A 169 -0.63 8.50 3.50
CA GLY A 169 -1.97 7.93 3.48
C GLY A 169 -2.76 8.21 4.77
N ALA A 170 -2.13 8.07 5.93
CA ALA A 170 -2.76 8.37 7.22
C ALA A 170 -3.17 9.85 7.32
N GLU A 171 -2.28 10.76 6.95
CA GLU A 171 -2.54 12.20 7.02
C GLU A 171 -3.62 12.63 6.01
N LEU A 172 -3.66 12.06 4.81
CA LEU A 172 -4.72 12.32 3.83
C LEU A 172 -6.10 11.85 4.31
N PHE A 173 -6.20 10.65 4.91
CA PHE A 173 -7.46 10.19 5.50
C PHE A 173 -7.88 11.01 6.72
N PHE A 174 -6.93 11.43 7.55
CA PHE A 174 -7.19 12.34 8.65
C PHE A 174 -7.74 13.68 8.15
N LEU A 175 -7.09 14.29 7.16
CA LEU A 175 -7.52 15.56 6.60
C LEU A 175 -8.87 15.45 5.89
N ALA A 176 -9.11 14.38 5.12
CA ALA A 176 -10.41 14.10 4.53
C ALA A 176 -11.52 14.02 5.60
N GLY A 177 -11.26 13.34 6.71
CA GLY A 177 -12.16 13.28 7.86
C GLY A 177 -12.42 14.64 8.51
N THR A 178 -11.37 15.43 8.74
CA THR A 178 -11.54 16.79 9.30
C THR A 178 -12.27 17.74 8.36
N SER A 179 -12.07 17.61 7.04
CA SER A 179 -12.83 18.33 6.01
C SER A 179 -14.30 17.95 6.06
N TYR A 180 -14.60 16.65 6.16
CA TYR A 180 -15.97 16.15 6.32
C TYR A 180 -16.64 16.68 7.60
N ASP A 181 -15.95 16.67 8.74
CA ASP A 181 -16.53 17.16 10.00
C ASP A 181 -16.81 18.66 10.00
N ARG A 182 -16.06 19.43 9.21
CA ARG A 182 -16.21 20.89 9.09
C ARG A 182 -17.28 21.29 8.06
N MET A 183 -17.29 20.61 6.91
CA MET A 183 -18.16 20.98 5.78
C MET A 183 -19.45 20.17 5.75
N ARG A 184 -19.46 18.95 6.30
CA ARG A 184 -20.56 17.97 6.22
C ARG A 184 -20.96 17.61 4.79
N LEU A 185 -20.00 17.67 3.87
CA LEU A 185 -20.15 17.33 2.46
C LEU A 185 -19.35 16.06 2.15
N VAL A 186 -19.96 15.15 1.38
CA VAL A 186 -19.38 13.86 1.00
C VAL A 186 -18.87 13.88 -0.44
N TYR A 187 -19.56 14.60 -1.33
CA TYR A 187 -19.28 14.62 -2.76
C TYR A 187 -18.28 15.72 -3.13
N LEU A 188 -17.24 15.38 -3.90
CA LEU A 188 -16.16 16.31 -4.27
C LEU A 188 -16.66 17.54 -5.04
N ASP A 189 -17.68 17.35 -5.86
CA ASP A 189 -18.38 18.38 -6.63
C ASP A 189 -19.14 19.39 -5.75
N GLU A 190 -19.47 19.01 -4.52
CA GLU A 190 -20.07 19.90 -3.52
C GLU A 190 -19.00 20.59 -2.65
N MET A 191 -17.81 20.00 -2.51
CA MET A 191 -16.70 20.48 -1.66
C MET A 191 -15.94 21.69 -2.22
N GLY A 192 -16.54 22.44 -3.15
CA GLY A 192 -15.98 23.68 -3.67
C GLY A 192 -15.70 24.71 -2.57
N ARG A 193 -14.79 25.65 -2.83
CA ARG A 193 -14.37 26.73 -1.92
C ARG A 193 -13.67 26.29 -0.63
N MET A 194 -13.17 25.05 -0.57
CA MET A 194 -12.40 24.54 0.57
C MET A 194 -11.18 25.45 0.90
N ALA A 195 -10.58 26.03 -0.14
CA ALA A 195 -9.47 26.98 -0.02
C ALA A 195 -9.82 28.26 0.77
N VAL A 196 -11.09 28.67 0.77
CA VAL A 196 -11.56 29.88 1.46
C VAL A 196 -12.15 29.54 2.82
N SER A 197 -12.96 28.48 2.91
CA SER A 197 -13.68 28.11 4.12
C SER A 197 -12.77 27.49 5.19
N ILE A 198 -11.82 26.64 4.78
CA ILE A 198 -10.90 25.92 5.68
C ILE A 198 -9.46 25.94 5.13
N PRO A 199 -8.83 27.12 4.98
CA PRO A 199 -7.58 27.30 4.23
C PRO A 199 -6.42 26.45 4.75
N LYS A 200 -6.30 26.29 6.07
CA LYS A 200 -5.23 25.46 6.66
C LYS A 200 -5.35 24.00 6.24
N ILE A 201 -6.56 23.45 6.29
CA ILE A 201 -6.82 22.05 5.88
C ILE A 201 -6.57 21.90 4.38
N PHE A 202 -7.03 22.86 3.57
CA PHE A 202 -6.75 22.88 2.13
C PHE A 202 -5.25 22.88 1.82
N THR A 203 -4.47 23.76 2.45
CA THR A 203 -3.02 23.81 2.20
C THR A 203 -2.30 22.50 2.57
N MET A 204 -2.64 21.91 3.73
CA MET A 204 -2.05 20.64 4.15
C MET A 204 -2.46 19.49 3.22
N PHE A 205 -3.75 19.45 2.83
CA PHE A 205 -4.27 18.45 1.91
C PHE A 205 -3.56 18.54 0.56
N SER A 206 -3.43 19.74 -0.01
CA SER A 206 -2.73 19.97 -1.28
C SER A 206 -1.25 19.53 -1.22
N ILE A 207 -0.54 19.86 -0.15
CA ILE A 207 0.86 19.47 0.05
C ILE A 207 1.00 17.94 0.13
N LEU A 208 0.11 17.27 0.85
CA LEU A 208 0.16 15.82 1.02
C LEU A 208 -0.30 15.06 -0.22
N SER A 209 -1.25 15.61 -0.99
CA SER A 209 -1.59 15.08 -2.31
C SER A 209 -0.40 15.19 -3.27
N MET A 210 0.39 16.27 -3.20
CA MET A 210 1.65 16.37 -3.95
C MET A 210 2.69 15.36 -3.45
N ALA A 211 2.79 15.14 -2.14
CA ALA A 211 3.67 14.13 -1.57
C ALA A 211 3.30 12.71 -2.01
N SER A 212 2.00 12.40 -2.15
CA SER A 212 1.55 11.10 -2.68
C SER A 212 1.90 10.86 -4.14
N LEU A 213 2.13 11.93 -4.92
CA LEU A 213 2.60 11.84 -6.31
C LEU A 213 4.13 11.67 -6.43
N ALA A 214 4.84 11.54 -5.30
CA ALA A 214 6.29 11.41 -5.26
C ALA A 214 7.04 12.52 -6.02
N LEU A 215 6.62 13.78 -5.87
CA LEU A 215 7.32 14.93 -6.47
C LEU A 215 8.77 15.05 -5.96
N PRO A 216 9.71 15.55 -6.79
CA PRO A 216 11.07 15.84 -6.36
C PRO A 216 11.10 16.71 -5.10
N GLY A 217 11.84 16.26 -4.07
CA GLY A 217 11.91 16.90 -2.76
C GLY A 217 11.02 16.27 -1.68
N MET A 218 10.16 15.31 -2.05
CA MET A 218 9.34 14.54 -1.10
C MET A 218 9.95 13.17 -0.80
N SER A 219 9.58 12.55 0.33
CA SER A 219 10.12 11.25 0.77
C SER A 219 9.81 10.10 -0.19
N GLY A 220 8.64 10.12 -0.85
CA GLY A 220 8.28 9.15 -1.89
C GLY A 220 9.30 9.16 -3.03
N PHE A 221 9.69 10.33 -3.53
CA PHE A 221 10.69 10.45 -4.59
C PHE A 221 12.04 9.84 -4.23
N VAL A 222 12.50 10.02 -2.99
CA VAL A 222 13.76 9.44 -2.52
C VAL A 222 13.69 7.92 -2.48
N ALA A 223 12.58 7.37 -1.97
CA ALA A 223 12.36 5.93 -1.94
C ALA A 223 12.37 5.33 -3.35
N GLU A 224 11.63 5.95 -4.26
CA GLU A 224 11.56 5.53 -5.65
C GLU A 224 12.93 5.60 -6.32
N LEU A 225 13.71 6.66 -6.11
CA LEU A 225 15.06 6.81 -6.67
C LEU A 225 16.01 5.72 -6.18
N ILE A 226 16.00 5.40 -4.88
CA ILE A 226 16.80 4.30 -4.31
C ILE A 226 16.41 2.98 -5.00
N LEU A 227 15.11 2.76 -5.17
CA LEU A 227 14.56 1.59 -5.82
C LEU A 227 14.97 1.47 -7.29
N PHE A 228 14.96 2.58 -8.04
CA PHE A 228 15.46 2.63 -9.41
C PHE A 228 16.96 2.37 -9.53
N SER A 229 17.74 2.79 -8.52
CA SER A 229 19.19 2.65 -8.52
C SER A 229 19.69 1.27 -8.08
N ALA A 230 18.82 0.42 -7.54
CA ALA A 230 19.21 -0.89 -7.02
C ALA A 230 19.61 -1.87 -8.15
N PRO A 231 20.81 -2.48 -8.09
CA PRO A 231 21.26 -3.40 -9.13
C PRO A 231 20.48 -4.72 -9.08
N SER A 232 20.01 -5.22 -10.24
CA SER A 232 19.38 -6.53 -10.38
C SER A 232 20.36 -7.56 -10.96
N SER A 233 20.48 -8.72 -10.30
CA SER A 233 21.40 -9.80 -10.67
C SER A 233 20.84 -10.80 -11.69
N TYR A 234 19.54 -10.74 -12.02
CA TYR A 234 18.90 -11.65 -12.97
C TYR A 234 18.90 -11.06 -14.39
N PHE A 235 19.82 -11.62 -15.19
CA PHE A 235 19.93 -11.68 -16.65
C PHE A 235 18.65 -11.33 -17.45
N PHE A 236 18.46 -10.06 -17.80
CA PHE A 236 18.31 -9.66 -19.19
C PHE A 236 18.80 -8.22 -19.36
N ASP A 237 19.99 -8.15 -19.94
CA ASP A 237 20.70 -6.94 -20.28
C ASP A 237 19.88 -6.13 -21.31
N SER A 238 19.70 -4.84 -21.03
CA SER A 238 19.32 -3.79 -21.99
C SER A 238 17.99 -3.96 -22.77
N GLY A 239 16.85 -3.68 -22.12
CA GLY A 239 15.55 -3.49 -22.79
C GLY A 239 14.37 -3.17 -21.85
N PRO A 240 14.15 -3.95 -20.76
CA PRO A 240 13.04 -3.72 -19.84
C PRO A 240 13.26 -2.53 -18.90
N ARG A 241 14.52 -2.23 -18.53
CA ARG A 241 14.87 -1.16 -17.58
C ARG A 241 14.54 0.24 -18.10
N GLU A 242 14.73 0.49 -19.39
CA GLU A 242 14.49 1.81 -19.99
C GLU A 242 13.00 2.05 -20.24
N LEU A 243 12.26 1.02 -20.71
CA LEU A 243 10.80 1.05 -20.73
C LEU A 243 10.22 1.23 -19.31
N PHE A 244 10.78 0.54 -18.32
CA PHE A 244 10.42 0.67 -16.91
C PHE A 244 10.64 2.07 -16.34
N VAL A 245 11.81 2.68 -16.57
CA VAL A 245 12.08 4.07 -16.17
C VAL A 245 11.15 5.03 -16.91
N SER A 246 10.91 4.80 -18.21
CA SER A 246 10.00 5.65 -19.00
C SER A 246 8.56 5.59 -18.50
N ILE A 247 8.02 4.41 -18.20
CA ILE A 247 6.66 4.23 -17.66
C ILE A 247 6.58 4.88 -16.28
N SER A 248 7.60 4.67 -15.46
CA SER A 248 7.62 5.19 -14.08
C SER A 248 7.78 6.71 -14.00
N ILE A 249 8.33 7.37 -15.03
CA ILE A 249 8.36 8.83 -15.13
C ILE A 249 7.09 9.36 -15.82
N PHE A 250 6.60 8.68 -16.86
CA PHE A 250 5.47 9.15 -17.67
C PHE A 250 4.14 9.15 -16.89
N LEU A 251 3.95 8.19 -16.00
CA LEU A 251 2.74 8.05 -15.20
C LEU A 251 2.58 9.12 -14.11
N PRO A 252 3.59 9.45 -13.28
CA PRO A 252 3.51 10.61 -12.39
C PRO A 252 3.38 11.93 -13.17
N VAL A 253 3.92 12.04 -14.38
CA VAL A 253 3.67 13.20 -15.25
C VAL A 253 2.18 13.33 -15.61
N ILE A 254 1.47 12.23 -15.87
CA ILE A 254 -0.01 12.25 -16.04
C ILE A 254 -0.69 12.68 -14.74
N GLY A 255 -0.27 12.14 -13.59
CA GLY A 255 -0.80 12.53 -12.28
C GLY A 255 -0.61 14.02 -11.98
N ILE A 256 0.55 14.58 -12.33
CA ILE A 256 0.84 16.02 -12.26
C ILE A 256 -0.07 16.81 -13.21
N GLY A 257 -0.44 16.25 -14.37
CA GLY A 257 -1.38 16.87 -15.30
C GLY A 257 -2.82 16.93 -14.79
N ILE A 258 -3.26 15.94 -14.01
CA ILE A 258 -4.60 15.86 -13.41
C ILE A 258 -4.69 16.68 -12.11
N TYR A 259 -3.57 16.88 -11.43
CA TYR A 259 -3.51 17.59 -10.15
C TYR A 259 -4.09 19.03 -10.19
N PRO A 260 -3.81 19.88 -11.19
CA PRO A 260 -4.45 21.18 -11.34
C PRO A 260 -5.97 21.10 -11.35
N ASP A 261 -6.56 20.14 -12.09
CA ASP A 261 -8.01 20.00 -12.16
C ASP A 261 -8.62 19.62 -10.80
N PHE A 262 -7.93 18.76 -10.04
CA PHE A 262 -8.32 18.38 -8.68
C PHE A 262 -8.21 19.55 -7.67
N VAL A 263 -7.13 20.33 -7.73
CA VAL A 263 -6.98 21.51 -6.85
C VAL A 263 -8.00 22.58 -7.23
N LEU A 264 -8.25 22.78 -8.52
CA LEU A 264 -9.20 23.76 -9.03
C LEU A 264 -10.64 23.40 -8.69
N SER A 265 -10.99 22.11 -8.64
CA SER A 265 -12.32 21.69 -8.19
C SER A 265 -12.56 22.03 -6.71
N LEU A 266 -11.55 21.88 -5.86
CA LEU A 266 -11.60 22.22 -4.43
C LEU A 266 -11.49 23.74 -4.16
N SER A 267 -10.86 24.50 -5.05
CA SER A 267 -10.71 25.96 -4.91
C SER A 267 -11.81 26.77 -5.60
N GLY A 268 -12.47 26.20 -6.60
CA GLY A 268 -13.39 26.93 -7.49
C GLY A 268 -14.72 27.30 -6.84
N GLU A 269 -15.23 28.49 -7.18
CA GLU A 269 -16.58 28.97 -6.82
C GLU A 269 -17.70 28.43 -7.74
N LYS A 270 -17.38 27.52 -8.67
CA LYS A 270 -18.25 27.13 -9.80
C LYS A 270 -19.67 26.66 -9.42
N VAL A 271 -19.90 26.25 -8.18
CA VAL A 271 -21.23 25.90 -7.69
C VAL A 271 -22.16 27.13 -7.64
N GLU A 272 -21.65 28.33 -7.30
CA GLU A 272 -22.46 29.56 -7.33
C GLU A 272 -22.77 30.04 -8.75
N THR A 273 -21.87 29.87 -9.73
CA THR A 273 -22.17 30.28 -11.12
C THR A 273 -23.22 29.39 -11.78
N ILE A 274 -23.28 28.12 -11.39
CA ILE A 274 -24.30 27.17 -11.88
C ILE A 274 -25.65 27.42 -11.15
N LEU A 275 -25.63 27.63 -9.83
CA LEU A 275 -26.84 27.90 -9.04
C LEU A 275 -27.42 29.30 -9.29
N TYR A 276 -26.59 30.33 -9.49
CA TYR A 276 -27.04 31.70 -9.81
C TYR A 276 -27.76 31.74 -11.16
N ASN A 277 -27.29 30.98 -12.15
CA ASN A 277 -27.98 30.85 -13.44
C ASN A 277 -29.29 30.04 -13.36
N TYR A 278 -29.48 29.23 -12.32
CA TYR A 278 -30.66 28.38 -12.13
C TYR A 278 -31.73 29.01 -11.24
N PHE A 279 -31.35 29.83 -10.27
CA PHE A 279 -32.26 30.46 -9.29
C PHE A 279 -32.58 31.94 -9.58
N TYR A 280 -31.77 32.63 -10.40
CA TYR A 280 -31.98 34.05 -10.73
C TYR A 280 -32.25 34.28 -12.23
N ARG A 281 -32.90 33.31 -12.89
CA ARG A 281 -33.56 33.50 -14.18
C ARG A 281 -35.08 33.50 -14.02
#